data_AF-A0A973PJD3-F1
#
_entry.id   AF-A0A973PJD3-F1
#
_cell.length_a   1.000
_cell.length_b   1.000
_cell.length_c   1.000
_cell.angle_alpha   90.00
_cell.angle_beta   90.00
_cell.angle_gamma   90.00
#
_symmetry.space_group_name_H-M   'P 1'
#
loop_
_entity.id
_entity.type
_entity.pdbx_description
1 polymer ?
#
loop_
_entity_poly.entity_id
_entity_poly.type
_entity_poly.pdbx_seq_one_letter_code
_entity_poly.pdbx_strand_id
1 'polypeptide(L)' 'MTIRRGVLSAVLAAFVLVLGSAPAHAIPPPPPGGDTLVVFTYFSGDQVVGQRWFGCGQPAGQWGTLDGTLKVYFTPC' A
#
# COMPACT_ATOMS: atom_id res chain seq x y z
N MET A 1 -42.14 1.80 -25.04
CA MET A 1 -41.57 1.92 -23.67
C MET A 1 -40.15 1.34 -23.68
N THR A 2 -39.15 2.09 -24.15
CA THR A 2 -37.81 1.53 -24.43
C THR A 2 -36.68 2.28 -23.72
N ILE A 3 -36.96 3.47 -23.18
CA ILE A 3 -35.99 4.35 -22.51
C ILE A 3 -35.64 3.86 -21.09
N ARG A 4 -36.51 3.07 -20.44
CA ARG A 4 -36.32 2.65 -19.03
C ARG A 4 -35.21 1.60 -18.84
N ARG A 5 -34.82 0.86 -19.88
CA ARG A 5 -33.83 -0.22 -19.79
C ARG A 5 -32.38 0.26 -19.84
N GLY A 6 -32.10 1.33 -20.59
CA GLY A 6 -30.74 1.87 -20.72
C GLY A 6 -30.22 2.56 -19.45
N VAL A 7 -31.12 3.23 -18.73
CA VAL A 7 -30.79 3.95 -17.49
C VAL A 7 -30.37 2.99 -16.38
N LEU A 8 -31.00 1.82 -16.27
CA LEU A 8 -30.69 0.82 -15.25
C LEU A 8 -29.28 0.23 -15.41
N SER A 9 -28.85 -0.04 -16.65
CA SER A 9 -27.51 -0.57 -16.91
C SER A 9 -26.39 0.44 -16.61
N ALA A 10 -26.64 1.73 -16.86
CA ALA A 10 -25.68 2.79 -16.57
C ALA A 10 -25.46 2.98 -15.05
N VAL A 11 -26.53 2.86 -14.26
CA VAL A 11 -26.43 2.95 -12.79
C VAL A 11 -25.65 1.77 -12.21
N LEU A 12 -25.85 0.56 -12.73
CA LEU A 12 -25.13 -0.63 -12.24
C LEU A 12 -23.62 -0.56 -12.55
N ALA A 13 -23.24 -0.08 -13.72
CA ALA A 13 -21.83 0.05 -14.10
C ALA A 13 -21.10 1.14 -13.30
N ALA A 14 -21.79 2.24 -12.96
CA ALA A 14 -21.22 3.29 -12.10
C ALA A 14 -21.01 2.81 -10.65
N PHE A 15 -21.83 1.88 -10.16
CA PHE A 15 -21.72 1.37 -8.79
C PHE A 15 -20.47 0.52 -8.56
N VAL A 16 -20.02 -0.22 -9.59
CA VAL A 16 -18.81 -1.05 -9.52
C VAL A 16 -17.54 -0.21 -9.43
N LEU A 17 -17.54 1.01 -9.97
CA LEU A 17 -16.39 1.92 -9.92
C LEU A 17 -16.27 2.68 -8.59
N VAL A 18 -17.36 2.78 -7.82
CA VAL A 18 -17.37 3.46 -6.50
C VAL A 18 -17.00 2.50 -5.37
N LEU A 19 -17.12 1.19 -5.59
CA LEU A 19 -16.56 0.17 -4.71
C LEU A 19 -15.06 0.08 -4.96
N GLY A 20 -14.36 1.15 -4.56
CA GLY A 20 -12.91 1.17 -4.48
C GLY A 20 -12.45 -0.11 -3.81
N SER A 21 -11.49 -0.77 -4.45
CA SER A 21 -10.83 -1.94 -3.91
C SER A 21 -10.33 -1.60 -2.51
N ALA A 22 -11.04 -2.06 -1.47
CA ALA A 22 -10.44 -2.15 -0.16
C ALA A 22 -9.18 -3.01 -0.36
N PRO A 23 -7.99 -2.54 0.01
CA PRO A 23 -6.79 -3.34 -0.13
C PRO A 23 -7.05 -4.65 0.61
N ALA A 24 -6.95 -5.75 -0.12
CA ALA A 24 -6.97 -7.08 0.47
C ALA A 24 -5.73 -7.18 1.36
N HIS A 25 -5.89 -6.87 2.64
CA HIS A 25 -4.89 -7.10 3.68
C HIS A 25 -4.82 -8.61 3.94
N ALA A 26 -4.33 -9.36 2.94
CA ALA A 26 -4.05 -10.80 3.04
C ALA A 26 -2.73 -11.08 3.78
N ILE A 27 -2.06 -10.02 4.25
CA ILE A 27 -0.93 -10.10 5.17
C ILE A 27 -1.50 -9.72 6.54
N PRO A 28 -1.36 -10.58 7.57
CA PRO A 28 -1.77 -10.26 8.93
C PRO A 28 -1.33 -8.84 9.28
N PRO A 29 -2.16 -8.03 9.99
CA PRO A 29 -1.70 -6.73 10.45
C PRO A 29 -0.38 -6.96 11.19
N PRO A 30 0.69 -6.23 10.85
CA PRO A 30 1.90 -6.33 11.64
C PRO A 30 1.51 -6.11 13.10
N PRO A 31 2.16 -6.83 14.04
CA PRO A 31 1.96 -6.58 15.46
C PRO A 31 1.99 -5.07 15.68
N PRO A 32 1.15 -4.51 16.60
CA PRO A 32 1.24 -3.09 16.93
C PRO A 32 2.72 -2.75 17.06
N GLY A 33 3.22 -1.87 16.20
CA GLY A 33 4.64 -1.54 16.13
C GLY A 33 5.01 -0.82 17.42
N GLY A 34 5.25 -1.61 18.48
CA GLY A 34 5.31 -1.15 19.85
C GLY A 34 6.58 -0.38 20.12
N ASP A 35 7.72 -0.91 19.68
CA ASP A 35 9.04 -0.39 20.07
C ASP A 35 10.06 -0.50 18.91
N THR A 36 9.59 -0.61 17.66
CA THR A 36 10.51 -0.85 16.53
C THR A 36 10.03 -0.19 15.24
N LEU A 37 10.95 0.56 14.62
CA LEU A 37 10.84 1.08 13.26
C LEU A 37 11.43 0.06 12.30
N VAL A 38 10.62 -0.42 11.36
CA VAL A 38 11.08 -1.31 10.29
C VAL A 38 11.33 -0.46 9.05
N VAL A 39 12.56 -0.51 8.50
CA VAL A 39 12.96 0.24 7.30
C VAL A 39 13.45 -0.72 6.23
N PHE A 40 12.78 -0.73 5.09
CA PHE A 40 13.18 -1.47 3.91
C PHE A 40 13.89 -0.50 2.98
N THR A 41 15.15 -0.78 2.67
CA THR A 41 15.97 0.04 1.77
C THR A 41 16.25 -0.74 0.49
N TYR A 42 15.97 -0.11 -0.65
CA TYR A 42 16.16 -0.67 -1.97
C TYR A 42 17.43 -0.10 -2.61
N PHE A 43 18.20 -0.98 -3.22
CA PHE A 43 19.50 -0.66 -3.81
C PHE A 43 19.56 -1.04 -5.30
N SER A 44 20.21 -0.18 -6.07
CA SER A 44 20.71 -0.46 -7.41
C SER A 44 22.23 -0.48 -7.38
N GLY A 45 22.83 -1.67 -7.32
CA GLY A 45 24.23 -1.83 -6.94
C GLY A 45 24.45 -1.39 -5.50
N ASP A 46 25.36 -0.44 -5.28
CA ASP A 46 25.66 0.13 -3.96
C ASP A 46 24.87 1.41 -3.64
N GLN A 47 24.06 1.91 -4.59
CA GLN A 47 23.29 3.15 -4.43
C GLN A 47 21.90 2.87 -3.88
N VAL A 48 21.47 3.66 -2.89
CA VAL A 48 20.10 3.62 -2.36
C VAL A 48 19.17 4.32 -3.34
N VAL A 49 18.15 3.60 -3.82
CA VAL A 49 17.19 4.10 -4.83
C VAL A 49 15.78 4.28 -4.28
N GLY A 50 15.49 3.72 -3.10
CA GLY A 50 14.20 3.92 -2.45
C GLY A 50 14.15 3.35 -1.05
N GLN A 51 13.11 3.74 -0.32
CA GLN A 51 12.84 3.25 1.03
C GLN A 51 11.35 3.15 1.30
N ARG A 52 10.98 2.22 2.18
CA ARG A 52 9.69 2.23 2.88
C ARG A 52 9.89 1.96 4.36
N TRP A 53 9.03 2.52 5.20
CA TRP A 53 9.11 2.33 6.64
C TRP A 53 7.73 2.30 7.29
N PHE A 54 7.66 1.66 8.45
CA PHE A 54 6.51 1.67 9.34
C PHE A 54 6.90 1.27 10.77
N GLY A 55 6.00 1.53 11.72
CA GLY A 55 6.19 1.22 13.14
C GLY A 55 6.59 2.46 13.95
N CYS A 56 6.92 2.26 15.23
CA CYS A 56 7.47 3.32 16.08
C CYS A 56 6.55 4.55 16.29
N GLY A 57 5.23 4.38 16.17
CA GLY A 57 4.29 5.51 16.15
C GLY A 57 4.50 6.51 14.99
N GLN A 58 5.40 6.23 14.06
CA GLN A 58 5.63 7.05 12.86
C GLN A 58 4.62 6.66 11.78
N PRO A 59 4.10 7.64 11.01
CA PRO A 59 3.26 7.33 9.87
C PRO A 59 4.07 6.50 8.86
N ALA A 60 3.45 5.42 8.37
CA ALA A 60 4.04 4.61 7.33
C ALA A 60 4.28 5.47 6.08
N GLY A 61 5.44 5.29 5.46
CA GLY A 61 5.87 6.11 4.34
C GLY A 61 6.76 5.36 3.37
N GLN A 62 6.91 5.92 2.18
CA GLN A 62 7.81 5.41 1.16
C GLN A 62 8.26 6.52 0.20
N TRP A 63 9.44 6.36 -0.37
CA TRP A 63 9.95 7.21 -1.46
C TRP A 63 10.83 6.40 -2.41
N GLY A 64 11.03 6.91 -3.62
CA GLY A 64 11.92 6.33 -4.61
C GLY A 64 11.39 5.02 -5.23
N THR A 65 12.30 4.21 -5.75
CA THR A 65 12.01 2.94 -6.41
C THR A 65 11.99 1.81 -5.39
N LEU A 66 10.88 1.06 -5.36
CA LEU A 66 10.70 -0.09 -4.45
C LEU A 66 11.01 -1.42 -5.14
N ASP A 67 12.01 -1.39 -6.01
CA ASP A 67 12.48 -2.51 -6.81
C ASP A 67 14.01 -2.60 -6.71
N GLY A 68 14.57 -3.79 -6.93
CA GLY A 68 16.00 -4.07 -6.79
C GLY A 68 16.36 -4.79 -5.48
N THR A 69 17.64 -4.66 -5.08
CA THR A 69 18.17 -5.41 -3.93
C THR A 69 17.65 -4.82 -2.62
N LEU A 70 17.03 -5.65 -1.79
CA LEU A 70 16.38 -5.23 -0.56
C LEU A 70 17.26 -5.51 0.67
N LYS A 71 17.40 -4.51 1.54
CA LYS A 71 17.88 -4.70 2.92
C LYS A 71 16.85 -4.19 3.91
N VAL A 72 16.61 -4.96 4.98
CA VAL A 72 15.65 -4.62 6.02
C VAL A 72 16.42 -4.28 7.30
N TYR A 73 16.09 -3.14 7.89
CA TYR A 73 16.64 -2.67 9.15
C TYR A 73 15.53 -2.61 10.19
N PHE A 74 15.87 -3.00 11.41
CA PHE A 74 14.99 -2.94 12.57
C PHE A 74 15.65 -2.00 13.57
N THR A 75 15.08 -0.81 13.73
CA THR A 75 15.62 0.22 14.62
C THR A 75 14.72 0.27 15.85
N PRO A 76 15.28 0.08 17.06
CA PRO A 76 14.49 0.21 18.27
C PRO A 76 14.07 1.67 18.49
N CYS A 77 12.93 1.83 19.12
CA CYS A 77 12.43 3.08 19.68
C CYS A 77 11.56 2.75 20.90
#